data_AF-A0A3A5JVX3-F1
#
_entry.id   AF-A0A3A5JVX3-F1
#
_cell.length_a   1.000
_cell.length_b   1.000
_cell.length_c   1.000
_cell.angle_alpha   90.00
_cell.angle_beta   90.00
_cell.angle_gamma   90.00
#
_symmetry.space_group_name_H-M   'P 1'
#
loop_
_entity.id
_entity.type
_entity.pdbx_description
1 polymer ?
#
loop_
_entity_poly.entity_id
_entity_poly.type
_entity_poly.pdbx_seq_one_letter_code
_entity_poly.pdbx_strand_id
1 'polypeptide(L)'
;MERIAKIFKNGRNQAVRLPVEFEFDTDRVYIRQDKEGNVILSKRPLKPDNWDNVMSLIKKARVPDNFLDAEERNQPFADRDPFAGIK
;
A
#
# COMPACT_ATOMS: atom_id res chain seq x y z
N MET A 1 16.40 -10.43 -3.00
CA MET A 1 17.81 -10.01 -3.18
C MET A 1 18.18 -9.16 -2.00
N GLU A 2 19.27 -9.47 -1.32
CA GLU A 2 19.76 -8.73 -0.15
C GLU A 2 21.20 -8.28 -0.43
N ARG A 3 21.53 -7.05 -0.02
CA ARG A 3 22.88 -6.51 -0.09
C ARG A 3 23.19 -5.74 1.18
N ILE A 4 24.40 -5.94 1.69
CA ILE A 4 24.95 -5.11 2.76
C ILE A 4 25.30 -3.74 2.16
N ALA A 5 24.59 -2.71 2.59
CA ALA A 5 24.85 -1.33 2.22
C ALA A 5 25.74 -0.65 3.26
N LYS A 6 26.60 0.28 2.80
CA LYS A 6 27.46 1.04 3.71
C LYS A 6 26.71 2.22 4.32
N ILE A 7 26.77 2.33 5.64
CA ILE A 7 26.32 3.51 6.39
C ILE A 7 27.48 4.49 6.52
N PHE A 8 27.22 5.78 6.35
CA PHE A 8 28.18 6.84 6.52
C PHE A 8 27.53 8.12 7.07
N LYS A 9 28.33 9.12 7.42
CA LYS A 9 27.85 10.43 7.88
C LYS A 9 27.80 11.41 6.71
N ASN A 10 26.72 12.17 6.60
CA ASN A 10 26.62 13.35 5.74
C ASN A 10 26.36 14.58 6.62
N GLY A 11 27.44 15.27 6.98
CA GLY A 11 27.42 16.28 8.05
C GLY A 11 26.98 15.66 9.38
N ARG A 12 25.93 16.24 10.00
CA ARG A 12 25.36 15.72 11.25
C ARG A 12 24.44 14.51 11.04
N ASN A 13 24.01 14.24 9.81
CA ASN A 13 23.03 13.21 9.49
C ASN A 13 23.70 11.86 9.19
N GLN A 14 22.94 10.78 9.34
CA GLN A 14 23.30 9.45 8.89
C GLN A 14 22.76 9.22 7.47
N ALA A 15 23.54 8.56 6.62
CA ALA A 15 23.18 8.24 5.26
C ALA A 15 23.52 6.79 4.92
N VAL A 16 22.75 6.19 4.01
CA VAL A 16 22.99 4.86 3.45
C VAL A 16 23.39 5.02 1.99
N ARG A 17 24.48 4.37 1.57
CA ARG A 17 24.86 4.31 0.15
C ARG A 17 24.05 3.20 -0.51
N LEU A 18 23.15 3.56 -1.41
CA LEU A 18 22.40 2.60 -2.20
C LEU A 18 23.31 1.97 -3.27
N PRO A 19 23.40 0.63 -3.34
CA PRO A 19 23.98 -0.04 -4.51
C PRO A 19 23.18 0.26 -5.78
N VAL A 20 23.83 0.16 -6.94
CA VAL A 20 23.25 0.54 -8.25
C VAL A 20 21.94 -0.19 -8.55
N GLU A 21 21.82 -1.45 -8.14
CA GLU A 21 20.61 -2.26 -8.34
C GLU A 21 19.39 -1.78 -7.51
N PHE A 22 19.60 -0.90 -6.52
CA PHE A 22 18.56 -0.32 -5.67
C PHE A 22 18.41 1.20 -5.86
N GLU A 23 19.03 1.79 -6.89
CA GLU A 23 18.90 3.21 -7.17
C GLU A 23 17.45 3.60 -7.53
N PHE A 24 17.06 4.79 -7.09
CA PHE A 24 15.78 5.40 -7.42
C PHE A 24 15.93 6.33 -8.62
N ASP A 25 14.90 6.39 -9.47
CA ASP A 25 14.76 7.33 -10.60
C ASP A 25 14.15 8.69 -10.17
N THR A 26 14.14 8.96 -8.87
CA THR A 26 13.52 10.14 -8.25
C THR A 26 14.49 10.77 -7.25
N ASP A 27 14.38 12.08 -7.03
CA ASP A 27 15.21 12.84 -6.09
C ASP A 27 14.79 12.64 -4.63
N ARG A 28 13.55 12.20 -4.40
CA ARG A 28 12.95 12.02 -3.07
C ARG A 28 12.23 10.69 -2.95
N VAL A 29 12.25 10.15 -1.74
CA VAL A 29 11.54 8.93 -1.34
C VAL A 29 10.85 9.14 -0.01
N TYR A 30 9.81 8.35 0.24
CA TYR A 30 9.17 8.24 1.53
C TYR A 30 9.93 7.23 2.39
N ILE A 31 10.13 7.56 3.66
CA ILE A 31 10.74 6.68 4.66
C ILE A 31 9.67 6.29 5.69
N ARG A 32 9.58 4.99 6.00
CA ARG A 32 8.74 4.50 7.10
C ARG A 32 9.46 3.40 7.87
N GLN A 33 9.04 3.23 9.11
CA GLN A 33 9.41 2.09 9.93
C GLN A 33 8.23 1.13 10.02
N ASP A 34 8.47 -0.18 9.87
CA ASP A 34 7.46 -1.20 10.14
C ASP A 34 7.43 -1.60 11.62
N LYS A 35 6.60 -2.59 11.96
CA LYS A 35 6.43 -3.08 13.34
C LYS A 35 7.66 -3.83 13.86
N GLU A 36 8.51 -4.34 12.97
CA GLU A 36 9.72 -5.07 13.30
C GLU A 36 10.92 -4.12 13.47
N GLY A 37 10.74 -2.84 13.14
CA GLY A 37 11.77 -1.81 13.21
C GLY A 37 12.52 -1.62 11.90
N ASN A 38 12.15 -2.32 10.82
CA ASN A 38 12.82 -2.19 9.52
C ASN A 38 12.51 -0.83 8.90
N VAL A 39 13.52 -0.20 8.31
CA VAL A 39 13.38 1.06 7.56
C VAL A 39 13.11 0.74 6.10
N ILE A 40 11.95 1.19 5.61
CA ILE A 40 11.48 0.95 4.25
C ILE A 40 11.47 2.27 3.49
N LEU A 41 12.12 2.29 2.32
CA LEU A 41 12.14 3.41 1.38
C LEU A 41 11.19 3.11 0.21
N SER A 42 10.30 4.05 -0.13
CA SER A 42 9.34 3.87 -1.23
C SER A 42 9.20 5.13 -2.09
N LYS A 43 9.00 4.94 -3.41
CA LYS A 43 8.70 6.04 -4.35
C LYS A 43 7.32 6.67 -4.11
N ARG A 44 6.41 5.91 -3.48
CA ARG A 44 5.01 6.32 -3.26
C ARG A 44 4.73 6.38 -1.77
N PRO A 45 3.88 7.31 -1.32
CA PRO A 45 3.44 7.33 0.07
C PRO A 45 2.63 6.08 0.40
N LEU A 46 2.71 5.62 1.66
CA LEU A 46 1.93 4.47 2.13
C LEU A 46 0.42 4.76 2.09
N LYS A 47 0.05 6.00 2.41
CA LYS A 47 -1.30 6.53 2.29
C LYS A 47 -1.25 7.65 1.26
N PRO A 48 -1.61 7.37 0.00
CA PRO A 48 -1.81 8.42 -0.98
C PRO A 48 -2.88 9.38 -0.47
N ASP A 49 -2.67 10.69 -0.63
CA ASP A 49 -3.63 11.71 -0.21
C ASP A 49 -4.91 11.73 -1.09
N ASN A 50 -5.00 10.81 -2.06
CA ASN A 50 -6.10 10.72 -3.00
C ASN A 50 -6.40 9.28 -3.43
N TRP A 51 -7.56 9.09 -4.05
CA TRP A 51 -8.06 7.80 -4.53
C TRP A 51 -7.66 7.49 -5.97
N ASP A 52 -6.77 8.29 -6.58
CA ASP A 52 -6.50 8.22 -8.02
C ASP A 52 -5.99 6.84 -8.46
N ASN A 53 -5.11 6.23 -7.65
CA ASN A 53 -4.63 4.87 -7.92
C ASN A 53 -5.78 3.85 -7.92
N VAL A 54 -6.68 3.91 -6.94
CA VAL A 54 -7.84 3.01 -6.85
C VAL A 54 -8.76 3.23 -8.04
N MET A 55 -9.06 4.49 -8.38
CA MET A 55 -9.89 4.83 -9.53
C MET A 55 -9.25 4.35 -10.85
N SER A 56 -7.93 4.44 -10.98
CA SER A 56 -7.21 3.94 -12.16
C SER A 56 -7.29 2.42 -12.29
N LEU A 57 -7.31 1.69 -11.17
CA LEU A 57 -7.47 0.24 -11.15
C LEU A 57 -8.89 -0.16 -11.49
N ILE A 58 -9.90 0.53 -10.94
CA ILE A 58 -11.32 0.30 -11.27
C ILE A 58 -11.55 0.50 -12.77
N LYS A 59 -11.02 1.56 -13.38
CA LYS A 59 -11.13 1.80 -14.83
C LYS A 59 -10.50 0.71 -15.69
N LYS A 60 -9.48 0.00 -15.16
CA LYS A 60 -8.82 -1.13 -15.85
C LYS A 60 -9.47 -2.47 -15.54
N ALA A 61 -10.34 -2.53 -14.53
CA ALA A 61 -11.02 -3.76 -14.16
C ALA A 61 -11.97 -4.16 -15.28
N ARG A 62 -11.92 -5.44 -15.67
CA ARG A 62 -12.92 -6.03 -16.55
C ARG A 62 -14.05 -6.52 -15.66
N VAL A 63 -15.08 -5.71 -15.56
CA VAL A 63 -16.27 -6.01 -14.78
C VAL A 63 -17.34 -6.50 -15.77
N PRO A 64 -17.93 -7.68 -15.55
CA PRO A 64 -19.05 -8.15 -16.37
C PRO A 64 -20.24 -7.18 -16.34
N ASP A 65 -21.01 -7.12 -17.42
CA ASP A 65 -22.16 -6.22 -17.52
C ASP A 65 -23.27 -6.55 -16.49
N ASN A 66 -23.32 -7.80 -16.04
CA ASN A 66 -24.25 -8.29 -15.01
C ASN A 66 -23.74 -8.12 -13.57
N PHE A 67 -22.58 -7.49 -13.38
CA PHE A 67 -21.99 -7.34 -12.05
C PHE A 67 -22.90 -6.53 -11.12
N LEU A 68 -23.26 -7.14 -9.99
CA LEU A 68 -24.16 -6.65 -8.96
C LEU A 68 -25.59 -6.38 -9.42
N ASP A 69 -26.04 -6.99 -10.53
CA ASP A 69 -27.45 -6.97 -10.88
C ASP A 69 -28.30 -7.82 -9.93
N ALA A 70 -29.62 -7.78 -10.08
CA ALA A 70 -30.53 -8.47 -9.18
C ALA A 70 -30.38 -10.00 -9.25
N GLU A 71 -30.05 -10.55 -10.42
CA GLU A 71 -29.94 -12.00 -10.65
C GLU A 71 -28.58 -12.54 -10.17
N GLU A 72 -27.49 -11.84 -10.43
CA GLU A 72 -26.14 -12.21 -10.00
C GLU A 72 -26.00 -12.03 -8.48
N ARG A 73 -26.52 -10.92 -7.93
CA ARG A 73 -26.39 -10.65 -6.51
C ARG A 73 -27.16 -11.68 -5.68
N ASN A 74 -28.42 -11.96 -6.06
CA ASN A 74 -29.34 -12.94 -5.45
C ASN A 74 -29.04 -13.31 -3.98
N GLN A 75 -28.86 -12.29 -3.14
CA GLN A 75 -28.46 -12.45 -1.76
C GLN A 75 -29.73 -12.50 -0.90
N PRO A 76 -29.88 -13.51 -0.03
CA PRO A 76 -31.00 -13.55 0.90
C PRO A 76 -30.89 -12.37 1.88
N PHE A 77 -32.04 -11.84 2.27
CA PHE A 77 -32.08 -10.88 3.38
C PHE A 77 -31.65 -11.61 4.66
N ALA A 78 -30.60 -11.12 5.31
CA ALA A 78 -30.13 -11.64 6.58
C ALA A 78 -30.43 -10.61 7.68
N ASP A 79 -31.34 -10.96 8.57
CA ASP A 79 -31.54 -10.19 9.80
C ASP A 79 -30.40 -10.56 10.76
N ARG A 80 -29.44 -9.64 10.92
CA ARG A 80 -28.30 -9.80 11.82
C ARG A 80 -28.42 -8.74 12.90
N ASP A 81 -28.69 -9.17 14.12
CA ASP A 81 -28.58 -8.30 15.29
C ASP A 81 -27.11 -8.24 15.73
N PRO A 82 -26.42 -7.10 15.59
CA PRO A 82 -25.03 -6.94 16.01
C PRO A 82 -24.85 -7.01 17.54
N PHE A 83 -25.94 -7.01 18.31
CA PHE A 83 -25.94 -7.12 19.77
C PHE A 83 -26.47 -8.46 20.30
N ALA A 84 -26.83 -9.40 19.42
CA ALA A 84 -27.27 -10.73 19.83
C ALA A 84 -26.17 -11.42 20.67
N GLY A 85 -26.48 -11.72 21.94
CA GLY A 85 -25.59 -12.44 22.85
C GLY A 85 -24.65 -11.58 23.69
N ILE A 86 -24.74 -10.25 23.61
CA ILE A 86 -24.02 -9.37 24.56
C ILE A 86 -24.84 -9.32 25.87
N LYS A 87 -24.26 -9.87 26.94
CA LYS A 87 -24.71 -9.72 28.35
C LYS A 87 -23.70 -8.90 29.12
#